data_AF-A0A444YV22-F1
#
_entry.id   AF-A0A444YV22-F1
#
_cell.length_a   1.000
_cell.length_b   1.000
_cell.length_c   1.000
_cell.angle_alpha   90.00
_cell.angle_beta   90.00
_cell.angle_gamma   90.00
#
_symmetry.space_group_name_H-M   'P 1'
#
loop_
_entity.id
_entity.type
_entity.pdbx_description
1 polymer ?
#
loop_
_entity_poly.entity_id
_entity_poly.type
_entity_poly.pdbx_seq_one_letter_code
_entity_poly.pdbx_strand_id
1 'polypeptide(L)'
;MAHFIVNNNIKPFPLILSLALVFLFFHASSCAAKVVEVEEICSKTGDISSYCKAILNSKPGGAKGSDIDSLAQFTIEVLRSNITNTTTFLKSLIARGGDPDLLDVYDGCLDNLSGDRGALNEIDRMQQSLKARSYKAVTTGLNKVDQDNADCFNDFKDPALRDPSALPQYTRQISQATAIIKAISTFWPYSLVLTLVLAFLLFDASSYAHKKSDDVYLGTNDVEEDTDKCIFYGKESSTSSHHFTTDFKDSSPLFRNSLMKYPMFFR
;
A
#
# COMPACT_ATOMS: atom_id res chain seq x y z
N MET A 1 22.14 39.23 49.43
CA MET A 1 21.78 37.86 49.00
C MET A 1 20.38 37.93 48.42
N ALA A 2 20.26 37.85 47.10
CA ALA A 2 18.97 37.88 46.40
C ALA A 2 18.47 36.44 46.21
N HIS A 3 17.37 36.09 46.86
CA HIS A 3 16.69 34.82 46.65
C HIS A 3 15.84 34.91 45.37
N PHE A 4 16.23 34.18 44.33
CA PHE A 4 15.36 33.93 43.18
C PHE A 4 14.34 32.85 43.55
N ILE A 5 13.07 33.25 43.68
CA ILE A 5 11.94 32.32 43.80
C ILE A 5 11.61 31.85 42.39
N VAL A 6 12.03 30.63 42.03
CA VAL A 6 11.59 29.95 40.82
C VAL A 6 10.20 29.37 41.09
N ASN A 7 9.17 30.00 40.54
CA ASN A 7 7.78 29.60 40.74
C ASN A 7 7.38 28.51 39.72
N ASN A 8 7.47 27.23 40.11
CA ASN A 8 7.23 26.05 39.26
C ASN A 8 5.74 25.68 39.08
N ASN A 9 4.83 26.66 38.94
CA ASN A 9 3.38 26.42 38.85
C ASN A 9 2.83 26.42 37.41
N ILE A 10 3.66 26.13 36.42
CA ILE A 10 3.19 25.96 35.03
C ILE A 10 2.53 24.59 34.93
N LYS A 11 1.20 24.53 35.07
CA LYS A 11 0.42 23.33 34.79
C LYS A 11 0.72 22.91 33.33
N PRO A 12 1.00 21.64 33.03
CA PRO A 12 1.38 21.19 31.67
C PRO A 12 0.21 21.17 30.68
N PHE A 13 -1.03 21.25 31.17
CA PHE A 13 -2.27 21.14 30.40
C PHE A 13 -2.45 22.14 29.23
N PRO A 14 -2.17 23.46 29.38
CA PRO A 14 -2.32 24.43 28.29
C PRO A 14 -1.23 24.27 27.21
N LEU A 15 -0.04 23.77 27.56
CA LEU A 15 1.01 23.47 26.59
C LEU A 15 0.62 22.30 25.70
N ILE A 16 0.14 21.21 26.31
CA ILE A 16 -0.34 20.02 25.60
C ILE A 16 -1.52 20.37 24.68
N LEU A 17 -2.48 21.19 25.15
CA LEU A 17 -3.61 21.63 24.35
C LEU A 17 -3.19 22.52 23.17
N SER A 18 -2.25 23.45 23.38
CA SER A 18 -1.74 24.30 22.29
C SER A 18 -0.99 23.47 21.24
N LEU A 19 -0.22 22.47 21.68
CA LEU A 19 0.54 21.60 20.79
C LEU A 19 -0.38 20.69 19.97
N ALA A 20 -1.42 20.13 20.61
CA ALA A 20 -2.45 19.36 19.93
C ALA A 20 -3.18 20.20 18.85
N LEU A 21 -3.51 21.46 19.15
CA LEU A 21 -4.12 22.37 18.17
C LEU A 21 -3.18 22.66 16.99
N VAL A 22 -1.89 22.91 17.24
CA VAL A 22 -0.90 23.10 16.17
C VAL A 22 -0.81 21.86 15.29
N PHE A 23 -0.79 20.65 15.85
CA PHE A 23 -0.80 19.41 15.06
C PHE A 23 -2.08 19.23 14.24
N LEU A 24 -3.24 19.63 14.75
CA LEU A 24 -4.50 19.62 14.01
C LEU A 24 -4.49 20.61 12.83
N PHE A 25 -3.93 21.82 13.03
CA PHE A 25 -3.76 22.79 11.94
C PHE A 25 -2.73 22.34 10.89
N PHE A 26 -1.66 21.66 11.31
CA PHE A 26 -0.70 21.05 10.37
C PHE A 26 -1.29 19.88 9.57
N HIS A 27 -2.21 19.10 10.15
CA HIS A 27 -2.96 18.07 9.41
C HIS A 27 -3.92 18.68 8.38
N ALA A 28 -4.54 19.82 8.66
CA ALA A 28 -5.39 20.50 7.69
C ALA A 28 -4.57 21.07 6.51
N SER A 29 -3.35 21.56 6.77
CA SER A 29 -2.45 22.10 5.74
C SER A 29 -1.81 21.04 4.84
N SER A 30 -1.76 19.77 5.24
CA SER A 30 -1.17 18.68 4.43
C SER A 30 -2.12 18.11 3.38
N CYS A 31 -3.32 18.68 3.23
CA CYS A 31 -4.30 18.30 2.21
C CYS A 31 -3.99 18.83 0.80
N ALA A 32 -2.92 19.62 0.64
CA ALA A 32 -2.46 20.04 -0.68
C ALA A 32 -1.97 18.82 -1.47
N ALA A 33 -2.53 18.62 -2.66
CA ALA A 33 -2.16 17.54 -3.55
C ALA A 33 -0.66 17.62 -3.87
N LYS A 34 0.11 16.60 -3.48
CA LYS A 34 1.55 16.56 -3.73
C LYS A 34 1.76 16.35 -5.23
N VAL A 35 2.31 17.35 -5.90
CA VAL A 35 2.79 17.25 -7.28
C VAL A 35 4.25 16.83 -7.21
N VAL A 36 4.60 15.76 -7.92
CA VAL A 36 5.95 15.21 -7.97
C VAL A 36 6.34 15.03 -9.42
N GLU A 37 7.58 15.37 -9.75
CA GLU A 37 8.09 15.22 -11.12
C GLU A 37 8.26 13.73 -11.47
N VAL A 38 7.97 13.38 -12.72
CA VAL A 38 8.06 12.00 -13.23
C VAL A 38 9.48 11.44 -13.05
N GLU A 39 10.49 12.29 -13.21
CA GLU A 39 11.90 11.94 -13.01
C GLU A 39 12.17 11.44 -11.60
N GLU A 40 11.58 12.09 -10.58
CA GLU A 40 11.79 11.72 -9.18
C GLU A 40 11.16 10.36 -8.90
N ILE A 41 9.94 10.11 -9.40
CA ILE A 41 9.26 8.82 -9.28
C ILE A 41 10.08 7.73 -9.98
N CYS A 42 10.42 7.93 -11.25
CA CYS A 42 11.09 6.92 -12.06
C CYS A 42 12.56 6.70 -11.70
N SER A 43 13.18 7.57 -10.90
CA SER A 43 14.50 7.30 -10.32
C SER A 43 14.47 6.13 -9.31
N LYS A 44 13.31 5.85 -8.71
CA LYS A 44 13.12 4.80 -7.70
C LYS A 44 12.88 3.41 -8.29
N THR A 45 12.76 3.28 -9.61
CA THR A 45 12.48 2.01 -10.29
C THR A 45 13.72 1.31 -10.85
N GLY A 46 14.93 1.85 -10.63
CA GLY A 46 16.18 1.26 -11.11
C GLY A 46 16.18 1.07 -12.64
N ASP A 47 16.49 -0.15 -13.09
CA ASP A 47 16.71 -0.49 -14.50
C ASP A 47 15.51 -0.23 -15.42
N ILE A 48 14.28 -0.17 -14.88
CA ILE A 48 13.07 0.11 -15.68
C ILE A 48 12.71 1.61 -15.72
N SER A 49 13.59 2.51 -15.28
CA SER A 49 13.34 3.96 -15.24
C SER A 49 12.85 4.54 -16.57
N SER A 50 13.41 4.09 -17.70
CA SER A 50 12.98 4.51 -19.04
C SER A 50 11.54 4.10 -19.35
N TYR A 51 11.17 2.87 -19.01
CA TYR A 51 9.82 2.35 -19.13
C TYR A 51 8.85 3.12 -18.23
N CYS A 52 9.23 3.38 -16.97
CA CYS A 52 8.46 4.21 -16.05
C CYS A 52 8.14 5.59 -16.65
N LYS A 53 9.16 6.27 -17.20
CA LYS A 53 8.97 7.58 -17.83
C LYS A 53 8.03 7.50 -19.02
N ALA A 54 8.17 6.48 -19.86
CA ALA A 54 7.30 6.27 -21.02
C ALA A 54 5.84 6.09 -20.60
N ILE A 55 5.59 5.26 -19.57
CA ILE A 55 4.25 5.04 -19.03
C ILE A 55 3.68 6.33 -18.44
N LEU A 56 4.35 6.98 -17.49
CA LEU A 56 3.78 8.14 -16.80
C LEU A 56 3.56 9.32 -17.75
N ASN A 57 4.48 9.58 -18.69
CA ASN A 57 4.31 10.64 -19.69
C ASN A 57 3.21 10.34 -20.73
N SER A 58 2.78 9.08 -20.86
CA SER A 58 1.66 8.70 -21.73
C SER A 58 0.28 8.96 -21.10
N LYS A 59 0.23 9.39 -19.84
CA LYS A 59 -1.03 9.71 -19.16
C LYS A 59 -1.82 10.76 -19.97
N PRO A 60 -3.11 10.52 -20.27
CA PRO A 60 -3.96 11.51 -20.90
C PRO A 60 -4.01 12.81 -20.08
N GLY A 61 -3.90 13.95 -20.76
CA GLY A 61 -3.74 15.27 -20.11
C GLY A 61 -2.33 15.57 -19.61
N GLY A 62 -1.37 14.67 -19.82
CA GLY A 62 0.03 14.82 -19.42
C GLY A 62 0.28 14.50 -17.94
N ALA A 63 1.56 14.29 -17.61
CA ALA A 63 2.02 14.07 -16.25
C ALA A 63 2.37 15.36 -15.50
N LYS A 64 2.70 16.44 -16.23
CA LYS A 64 3.10 17.72 -15.63
C LYS A 64 1.95 18.31 -14.81
N GLY A 65 2.21 18.59 -13.53
CA GLY A 65 1.21 19.13 -12.61
C GLY A 65 0.17 18.10 -12.14
N SER A 66 0.28 16.83 -12.54
CA SER A 66 -0.55 15.75 -12.01
C SER A 66 -0.18 15.47 -10.55
N ASP A 67 -1.18 15.32 -9.69
CA ASP A 67 -0.94 14.88 -8.33
C ASP A 67 -0.61 13.38 -8.27
N ILE A 68 0.05 12.98 -7.18
CA ILE A 68 0.47 11.59 -6.93
C ILE A 68 -0.69 10.58 -7.04
N ASP A 69 -1.89 10.92 -6.57
CA ASP A 69 -3.03 9.99 -6.59
C ASP A 69 -3.55 9.82 -8.02
N SER A 70 -3.55 10.87 -8.84
CA SER A 70 -3.90 10.78 -10.26
C SER A 70 -2.89 9.94 -11.07
N LEU A 71 -1.59 10.03 -10.75
CA LEU A 71 -0.56 9.19 -11.37
C LEU A 71 -0.69 7.72 -10.93
N ALA A 72 -0.97 7.49 -9.65
CA ALA A 72 -1.25 6.15 -9.13
C ALA A 72 -2.48 5.53 -9.82
N GLN A 73 -3.59 6.27 -9.88
CA GLN A 73 -4.83 5.81 -10.51
C GLN A 73 -4.60 5.44 -11.98
N PHE A 74 -3.91 6.30 -12.74
CA PHE A 74 -3.56 6.01 -14.13
C PHE A 74 -2.71 4.73 -14.25
N THR A 75 -1.70 4.57 -13.39
CA THR A 75 -0.82 3.39 -13.44
C THR A 75 -1.54 2.11 -13.02
N ILE A 76 -2.51 2.20 -12.10
CA ILE A 76 -3.40 1.07 -11.75
C ILE A 76 -4.26 0.65 -12.94
N GLU A 77 -4.75 1.59 -13.76
CA GLU A 77 -5.46 1.24 -15.01
C GLU A 77 -4.55 0.59 -16.05
N VAL A 78 -3.29 1.05 -16.16
CA VAL A 78 -2.29 0.37 -17.00
C VAL A 78 -2.07 -1.07 -16.51
N LEU A 79 -1.94 -1.26 -15.20
CA LEU A 79 -1.82 -2.58 -14.58
C LEU A 79 -3.05 -3.46 -14.88
N ARG A 80 -4.28 -2.93 -14.75
CA ARG A 80 -5.52 -3.63 -15.12
C ARG A 80 -5.48 -4.10 -16.56
N SER A 81 -5.09 -3.21 -17.48
CA SER A 81 -5.00 -3.51 -18.91
C SER A 81 -3.99 -4.63 -19.18
N ASN A 82 -2.82 -4.57 -18.56
CA ASN A 82 -1.80 -5.61 -18.68
C ASN A 82 -2.32 -6.96 -18.21
N ILE A 83 -2.95 -7.04 -17.03
CA ILE A 83 -3.53 -8.30 -16.52
C ILE A 83 -4.66 -8.81 -17.44
N THR A 84 -5.53 -7.92 -17.93
CA THR A 84 -6.61 -8.28 -18.86
C THR A 84 -6.07 -8.85 -20.19
N ASN A 85 -5.00 -8.26 -20.72
CA ASN A 85 -4.35 -8.75 -21.92
C ASN A 85 -3.69 -10.11 -21.69
N THR A 86 -3.02 -10.29 -20.54
CA THR A 86 -2.41 -11.57 -20.15
C THR A 86 -3.45 -12.68 -20.01
N THR A 87 -4.57 -12.42 -19.33
CA THR A 87 -5.65 -13.40 -19.15
C THR A 87 -6.33 -13.76 -20.48
N THR A 88 -6.48 -12.79 -21.38
CA THR A 88 -6.96 -13.04 -22.76
C THR A 88 -5.97 -13.91 -23.54
N PHE A 89 -4.67 -13.64 -23.40
CA PHE A 89 -3.62 -14.42 -24.05
C PHE A 89 -3.57 -15.86 -23.51
N LEU A 90 -3.65 -16.06 -22.19
CA LEU A 90 -3.74 -17.39 -21.56
C LEU A 90 -4.93 -18.18 -22.09
N LYS A 91 -6.13 -17.58 -22.10
CA LYS A 91 -7.33 -18.21 -22.68
C LYS A 91 -7.10 -18.66 -24.13
N SER A 92 -6.35 -17.88 -24.91
CA SER A 92 -6.00 -18.26 -26.29
C SER A 92 -4.97 -19.39 -26.39
N LEU A 93 -4.06 -19.51 -25.42
CA LEU A 93 -3.11 -20.63 -25.33
C LEU A 93 -3.86 -21.91 -24.96
N ILE A 94 -4.69 -21.86 -23.92
CA ILE A 94 -5.51 -22.98 -23.46
C ILE A 94 -6.42 -23.49 -24.58
N ALA A 95 -7.13 -22.58 -25.27
CA ALA A 95 -8.03 -22.94 -26.36
C ALA A 95 -7.33 -23.55 -27.59
N ARG A 96 -6.04 -23.26 -27.80
CA ARG A 96 -5.25 -23.90 -28.87
C ARG A 96 -4.87 -25.34 -28.55
N GLY A 97 -4.91 -25.72 -27.26
CA GLY A 97 -4.43 -27.02 -26.80
C GLY A 97 -2.92 -27.16 -26.94
N GLY A 98 -2.41 -28.35 -26.64
CA GLY A 98 -0.99 -28.64 -26.67
C GLY A 98 -0.61 -29.72 -25.66
N ASP A 99 0.57 -29.56 -25.08
CA ASP A 99 1.07 -30.41 -24.02
C ASP A 99 0.17 -30.30 -22.77
N PRO A 100 -0.35 -31.42 -22.22
CA PRO A 100 -1.27 -31.39 -21.08
C PRO A 100 -0.69 -30.75 -19.82
N ASP A 101 0.58 -30.97 -19.54
CA ASP A 101 1.23 -30.43 -18.33
C ASP A 101 1.36 -28.91 -18.45
N LEU A 102 1.71 -28.41 -19.66
CA LEU A 102 1.75 -26.98 -19.93
C LEU A 102 0.36 -26.31 -19.88
N LEU A 103 -0.70 -27.03 -20.28
CA LEU A 103 -2.07 -26.53 -20.19
C LEU A 103 -2.52 -26.35 -18.74
N ASP A 104 -2.18 -27.30 -17.85
CA ASP A 104 -2.48 -27.20 -16.42
C ASP A 104 -1.80 -25.97 -15.79
N VAL A 105 -0.54 -25.70 -16.18
CA VAL A 105 0.17 -24.48 -15.76
C VAL A 105 -0.52 -23.21 -16.27
N TYR A 106 -0.99 -23.19 -17.53
CA TYR A 106 -1.72 -22.03 -18.06
C TYR A 106 -3.04 -21.81 -17.33
N ASP A 107 -3.78 -22.87 -16.98
CA ASP A 107 -5.02 -22.77 -16.20
C ASP A 107 -4.75 -22.24 -14.79
N GLY A 108 -3.70 -22.74 -14.11
CA GLY A 108 -3.26 -22.23 -12.81
C GLY A 108 -2.88 -20.74 -12.87
N CYS A 109 -2.12 -20.33 -13.89
CA CYS A 109 -1.81 -18.92 -14.11
C CYS A 109 -3.08 -18.09 -14.38
N LEU A 110 -4.04 -18.61 -15.14
CA LEU A 110 -5.29 -17.92 -15.42
C LEU A 110 -6.13 -17.71 -14.15
N ASP A 111 -6.18 -18.70 -13.26
CA ASP A 111 -6.85 -18.59 -11.96
C ASP A 111 -6.17 -17.56 -11.05
N ASN A 112 -4.83 -17.58 -10.96
CA ASN A 112 -4.07 -16.58 -10.20
C ASN A 112 -4.35 -15.15 -10.69
N LEU A 113 -4.52 -14.93 -11.99
CA LEU A 113 -4.73 -13.59 -12.54
C LEU A 113 -6.21 -13.15 -12.57
N SER A 114 -7.14 -14.08 -12.80
CA SER A 114 -8.55 -13.75 -13.08
C SER A 114 -9.60 -14.51 -12.28
N GLY A 115 -9.20 -15.47 -11.45
CA GLY A 115 -10.09 -16.15 -10.51
C GLY A 115 -10.60 -15.21 -9.41
N ASP A 116 -11.54 -15.68 -8.59
CA ASP A 116 -12.24 -14.89 -7.56
C ASP A 116 -11.30 -14.24 -6.53
N ARG A 117 -10.11 -14.82 -6.33
CA ARG A 117 -9.05 -14.31 -5.44
C ARG A 117 -7.80 -13.85 -6.17
N GLY A 118 -7.88 -13.74 -7.49
CA GLY A 118 -6.78 -13.39 -8.36
C GLY A 118 -6.57 -11.89 -8.53
N ALA A 119 -5.51 -11.55 -9.25
CA ALA A 119 -4.99 -10.19 -9.37
C ALA A 119 -6.03 -9.16 -9.85
N LEU A 120 -6.91 -9.49 -10.80
CA LEU A 120 -7.94 -8.56 -11.29
C LEU A 120 -8.89 -8.07 -10.18
N ASN A 121 -9.28 -8.95 -9.26
CA ASN A 121 -10.16 -8.59 -8.15
C ASN A 121 -9.47 -7.63 -7.17
N GLU A 122 -8.15 -7.74 -7.01
CA GLU A 122 -7.38 -6.81 -6.18
C GLU A 122 -7.25 -5.42 -6.81
N ILE A 123 -7.21 -5.32 -8.15
CA ILE A 123 -7.19 -4.02 -8.83
C ILE A 123 -8.42 -3.17 -8.48
N ASP A 124 -9.62 -3.76 -8.49
CA ASP A 124 -10.85 -3.05 -8.14
C ASP A 124 -10.80 -2.51 -6.71
N ARG A 125 -10.30 -3.33 -5.77
CA ARG A 125 -10.09 -2.95 -4.37
C ARG A 125 -9.05 -1.85 -4.23
N MET A 126 -7.96 -1.92 -4.98
CA MET A 126 -6.90 -0.90 -4.99
C MET A 126 -7.45 0.45 -5.44
N GLN A 127 -8.31 0.49 -6.46
CA GLN A 127 -8.90 1.74 -6.93
C GLN A 127 -9.85 2.37 -5.91
N GLN A 128 -10.69 1.56 -5.28
CA GLN A 128 -11.57 2.04 -4.20
C GLN A 128 -10.75 2.55 -3.01
N SER A 129 -9.70 1.81 -2.65
CA SER A 129 -8.78 2.18 -1.57
C SER A 129 -8.04 3.49 -1.88
N LEU A 130 -7.61 3.70 -3.12
CA LEU A 130 -6.95 4.95 -3.54
C LEU A 130 -7.90 6.14 -3.46
N LYS A 131 -9.16 5.99 -3.92
CA LYS A 131 -10.20 7.02 -3.78
C LYS A 131 -10.48 7.35 -2.31
N ALA A 132 -10.47 6.35 -1.44
CA ALA A 132 -10.60 6.50 -0.01
C ALA A 132 -9.30 6.95 0.69
N ARG A 133 -8.22 7.19 -0.06
CA ARG A 133 -6.86 7.50 0.44
C ARG A 133 -6.32 6.47 1.44
N SER A 134 -6.82 5.25 1.38
CA SER A 134 -6.35 4.09 2.13
C SER A 134 -5.12 3.49 1.42
N TYR A 135 -4.04 4.25 1.33
CA TYR A 135 -2.85 3.80 0.58
C TYR A 135 -2.18 2.55 1.18
N LYS A 136 -2.37 2.26 2.48
CA LYS A 136 -1.97 0.96 3.06
C LYS A 136 -2.70 -0.20 2.37
N ALA A 137 -4.01 -0.06 2.16
CA ALA A 137 -4.80 -1.08 1.47
C ALA A 137 -4.41 -1.18 -0.01
N VAL A 138 -4.06 -0.06 -0.67
CA VAL A 138 -3.51 -0.07 -2.04
C VAL A 138 -2.22 -0.89 -2.09
N THR A 139 -1.27 -0.66 -1.18
CA THR A 139 -0.01 -1.41 -1.14
C THR A 139 -0.23 -2.89 -0.82
N THR A 140 -1.18 -3.22 0.06
CA THR A 140 -1.55 -4.62 0.33
C THR A 140 -2.08 -5.31 -0.92
N GLY A 141 -3.03 -4.71 -1.64
CA GLY A 141 -3.55 -5.25 -2.89
C GLY A 141 -2.45 -5.38 -3.96
N LEU A 142 -1.56 -4.38 -4.05
CA LEU A 142 -0.43 -4.41 -4.98
C LEU A 142 0.53 -5.58 -4.71
N ASN A 143 0.83 -5.86 -3.44
CA ASN A 143 1.65 -7.01 -3.08
C ASN A 143 0.98 -8.34 -3.42
N LYS A 144 -0.35 -8.42 -3.33
CA LYS A 144 -1.10 -9.61 -3.74
C LYS A 144 -1.06 -9.79 -5.27
N VAL A 145 -1.21 -8.72 -6.05
CA VAL A 145 -1.03 -8.77 -7.51
C VAL A 145 0.37 -9.26 -7.89
N ASP A 146 1.41 -8.78 -7.22
CA ASP A 146 2.78 -9.25 -7.46
C ASP A 146 2.94 -10.73 -7.14
N GLN A 147 2.34 -11.19 -6.04
CA GLN A 147 2.35 -12.59 -5.66
C GLN A 147 1.64 -13.45 -6.71
N ASP A 148 0.43 -13.08 -7.13
CA ASP A 148 -0.34 -13.83 -8.14
C ASP A 148 0.40 -13.90 -9.48
N ASN A 149 1.04 -12.80 -9.89
CA ASN A 149 1.86 -12.78 -11.10
C ASN A 149 3.15 -13.60 -10.96
N ALA A 150 3.77 -13.61 -9.78
CA ALA A 150 4.94 -14.43 -9.50
C ALA A 150 4.57 -15.93 -9.47
N ASP A 151 3.44 -16.28 -8.86
CA ASP A 151 2.93 -17.65 -8.77
C ASP A 151 2.60 -18.18 -10.18
N CYS A 152 1.99 -17.35 -11.05
CA CYS A 152 1.86 -17.68 -12.47
C CYS A 152 3.20 -18.00 -13.15
N PHE A 153 4.28 -17.26 -12.84
CA PHE A 153 5.56 -17.45 -13.52
C PHE A 153 6.44 -18.56 -12.91
N ASN A 154 6.20 -18.92 -11.65
CA ASN A 154 7.08 -19.82 -10.90
C ASN A 154 7.13 -21.23 -11.50
N ASP A 155 6.02 -21.71 -12.05
CA ASP A 155 5.92 -23.06 -12.62
C ASP A 155 6.73 -23.20 -13.93
N PHE A 156 6.90 -22.12 -14.69
CA PHE A 156 7.73 -22.09 -15.91
C PHE A 156 9.24 -22.09 -15.64
N LYS A 157 9.68 -22.12 -14.37
CA LYS A 157 11.09 -22.28 -14.02
C LYS A 157 11.58 -23.71 -14.21
N ASP A 158 10.67 -24.69 -14.23
CA ASP A 158 11.01 -26.05 -14.60
C ASP A 158 11.39 -26.09 -16.10
N PRO A 159 12.61 -26.55 -16.46
CA PRO A 159 13.00 -26.69 -17.85
C PRO A 159 12.06 -27.56 -18.70
N ALA A 160 11.36 -28.52 -18.08
CA ALA A 160 10.38 -29.37 -18.74
C ALA A 160 9.08 -28.61 -19.08
N LEU A 161 8.74 -27.59 -18.29
CA LEU A 161 7.56 -26.74 -18.45
C LEU A 161 7.93 -25.39 -19.07
N ARG A 162 9.05 -25.31 -19.79
CA ARG A 162 9.49 -24.05 -20.40
C ARG A 162 8.45 -23.57 -21.41
N ASP A 163 7.84 -22.42 -21.11
CA ASP A 163 6.86 -21.82 -22.00
C ASP A 163 7.51 -21.30 -23.30
N PRO A 164 7.16 -21.84 -24.48
CA PRO A 164 7.63 -21.33 -25.77
C PRO A 164 6.87 -20.06 -26.22
N SER A 165 5.82 -19.66 -25.50
CA SER A 165 4.96 -18.54 -25.86
C SER A 165 5.53 -17.18 -25.44
N ALA A 166 4.74 -16.12 -25.69
CA ALA A 166 5.06 -14.76 -25.25
C ALA A 166 4.66 -14.47 -23.79
N LEU A 167 4.07 -15.41 -23.04
CA LEU A 167 3.57 -15.17 -21.68
C LEU A 167 4.62 -14.56 -20.73
N PRO A 168 5.92 -14.96 -20.76
CA PRO A 168 6.94 -14.33 -19.93
C PRO A 168 7.10 -12.81 -20.17
N GLN A 169 6.77 -12.33 -21.37
CA GLN A 169 6.76 -10.90 -21.68
C GLN A 169 5.55 -10.21 -21.06
N TYR A 170 4.38 -10.85 -21.11
CA TYR A 170 3.14 -10.33 -20.54
C TYR A 170 3.23 -10.22 -19.00
N THR A 171 3.73 -11.25 -18.32
CA THR A 171 3.92 -11.22 -16.85
C THR A 171 4.97 -10.20 -16.43
N ARG A 172 5.99 -9.97 -17.25
CA ARG A 172 6.98 -8.90 -17.02
C ARG A 172 6.34 -7.51 -17.07
N GLN A 173 5.42 -7.26 -17.99
CA GLN A 173 4.72 -5.97 -18.07
C GLN A 173 3.86 -5.70 -16.84
N ILE A 174 3.27 -6.74 -16.25
CA ILE A 174 2.58 -6.66 -14.94
C ILE A 174 3.58 -6.23 -13.86
N SER A 175 4.71 -6.95 -13.71
CA SER A 175 5.75 -6.60 -12.73
C SER A 175 6.34 -5.20 -12.91
N GLN A 176 6.47 -4.73 -14.15
CA GLN A 176 6.95 -3.38 -14.41
C GLN A 176 5.92 -2.32 -13.97
N ALA A 177 4.63 -2.55 -14.25
CA ALA A 177 3.58 -1.65 -13.81
C ALA A 177 3.45 -1.63 -12.28
N THR A 178 3.54 -2.78 -11.61
CA THR A 178 3.52 -2.83 -10.14
C THR A 178 4.71 -2.12 -9.52
N ALA A 179 5.91 -2.25 -10.10
CA ALA A 179 7.10 -1.52 -9.67
C ALA A 179 6.94 0.01 -9.77
N ILE A 180 6.26 0.51 -10.81
CA ILE A 180 5.93 1.94 -10.93
C ILE A 180 4.98 2.38 -9.81
N ILE A 181 3.91 1.61 -9.54
CA ILE A 181 2.98 1.92 -8.43
C ILE A 181 3.72 1.90 -7.10
N LYS A 182 4.64 0.95 -6.87
CA LYS A 182 5.50 0.93 -5.69
C LYS A 182 6.36 2.19 -5.58
N ALA A 183 6.94 2.67 -6.67
CA ALA A 183 7.70 3.92 -6.68
C ALA A 183 6.82 5.12 -6.30
N ILE A 184 5.61 5.22 -6.87
CA ILE A 184 4.62 6.24 -6.52
C ILE A 184 4.23 6.14 -5.03
N SER A 185 4.10 4.91 -4.50
CA SER A 185 3.72 4.68 -3.10
C SER A 185 4.68 5.29 -2.09
N THR A 186 5.95 5.50 -2.47
CA THR A 186 6.96 6.13 -1.59
C THR A 186 6.66 7.61 -1.28
N PHE A 187 5.74 8.22 -2.03
CA PHE A 187 5.32 9.61 -1.85
C PHE A 187 4.05 9.76 -1.01
N TRP A 188 3.40 8.65 -0.63
CA TRP A 188 2.20 8.68 0.20
C TRP A 188 2.51 9.05 1.66
N PRO A 189 1.61 9.78 2.34
CA PRO A 189 1.82 10.33 3.69
C PRO A 189 2.04 9.30 4.80
N TYR A 190 1.84 8.00 4.54
CA TYR A 190 2.16 6.93 5.50
C TYR A 190 3.63 6.93 5.97
N SER A 191 4.56 7.44 5.16
CA SER A 191 5.99 7.39 5.48
C SER A 191 6.46 8.46 6.48
N LEU A 192 5.67 9.49 6.77
CA LEU A 192 6.12 10.61 7.61
C LEU A 192 5.32 10.74 8.90
N VAL A 193 4.00 10.55 8.86
CA VAL A 193 3.14 10.76 10.03
C VAL A 193 3.36 9.67 11.08
N LEU A 194 3.49 8.40 10.69
CA LEU A 194 3.74 7.31 11.64
C LEU A 194 5.12 7.44 12.30
N THR A 195 6.14 7.84 11.54
CA THR A 195 7.51 8.06 12.01
C THR A 195 7.57 9.24 12.98
N LEU A 196 6.85 10.33 12.68
CA LEU A 196 6.74 11.48 13.58
C LEU A 196 5.96 11.10 14.85
N VAL A 197 4.82 10.42 14.75
CA VAL A 197 4.04 9.99 15.92
C VAL A 197 4.84 9.01 16.79
N LEU A 198 5.55 8.04 16.20
CA LEU A 198 6.43 7.15 16.96
C LEU A 198 7.60 7.91 17.62
N ALA A 199 8.22 8.87 16.93
CA ALA A 199 9.27 9.71 17.51
C ALA A 199 8.75 10.53 18.69
N PHE A 200 7.54 11.10 18.60
CA PHE A 200 6.89 11.82 19.71
C PHE A 200 6.59 10.90 20.90
N LEU A 201 6.00 9.72 20.66
CA LEU A 201 5.69 8.75 21.73
C LEU A 201 6.96 8.23 22.43
N LEU A 202 8.07 8.06 21.70
CA LEU A 202 9.36 7.67 22.27
C LEU A 202 10.00 8.81 23.09
N PHE A 203 9.82 10.06 22.68
CA PHE A 203 10.35 11.22 23.41
C PHE A 203 9.64 11.40 24.76
N ASP A 204 8.31 11.27 24.81
CA ASP A 204 7.54 11.35 26.05
C ASP A 204 7.90 10.23 27.03
N ALA A 205 8.09 8.99 26.56
CA ALA A 205 8.51 7.87 27.40
C ALA A 205 9.87 8.12 28.08
N SER A 206 10.81 8.78 27.39
CA SER A 206 12.12 9.14 27.94
C SER A 206 12.04 10.23 29.02
N SER A 207 11.12 11.18 28.87
CA SER A 207 10.90 12.25 29.84
C SER A 207 10.26 11.73 31.13
N TYR A 208 9.34 10.75 31.01
CA TYR A 208 8.75 10.08 32.17
C TYR A 208 9.75 9.21 32.95
N ALA A 209 10.71 8.57 32.26
CA ALA A 209 11.74 7.77 32.92
C ALA A 209 12.72 8.64 33.73
N HIS A 210 13.06 9.84 33.25
CA HIS A 210 13.99 10.72 33.95
C HIS A 210 13.41 11.35 35.23
N LYS A 211 12.08 11.49 35.31
CA LYS A 211 11.40 12.05 36.49
C LYS A 211 11.21 11.04 37.62
N LYS A 212 11.32 9.74 37.36
CA LYS A 212 11.16 8.68 38.38
C LYS A 212 12.47 8.32 39.10
N SER A 213 13.62 8.83 38.64
CA SER A 213 14.93 8.51 39.22
C SER A 213 15.37 9.45 40.35
N ASP A 214 14.64 10.54 40.62
CA ASP A 214 15.01 11.53 41.65
C ASP A 214 14.22 11.39 42.97
N ASP A 215 13.28 10.44 43.08
CA ASP A 215 12.40 10.25 44.25
C ASP A 215 12.56 8.87 44.94
N VAL A 216 13.78 8.34 45.05
CA VAL A 216 14.04 7.17 45.91
C VAL A 216 15.32 7.36 46.73
N TYR A 217 15.23 8.11 47.82
CA TYR A 217 16.01 7.90 49.04
C TYR A 217 15.27 8.50 50.24
N LEU A 218 14.56 7.65 51.00
CA LEU A 218 14.61 7.53 52.47
C LEU A 218 13.37 6.79 53.00
N GLY A 219 13.63 5.83 53.89
CA GLY A 219 12.69 5.50 54.97
C GLY A 219 12.05 4.12 54.89
N THR A 220 12.78 3.11 55.35
CA THR A 220 12.21 1.89 55.94
C THR A 220 11.34 2.24 57.14
N ASN A 221 10.18 1.58 57.29
CA ASN A 221 9.77 0.84 58.49
C ASN A 221 8.43 0.14 58.25
N ASP A 222 8.39 -1.09 58.75
CA ASP A 222 7.27 -2.05 58.75
C ASP A 222 6.04 -1.53 59.51
N VAL A 223 4.82 -1.93 59.09
CA VAL A 223 3.73 -2.48 59.92
C VAL A 223 2.69 -3.15 59.00
N GLU A 224 2.14 -4.21 59.58
CA GLU A 224 1.28 -5.32 59.17
C GLU A 224 -0.20 -4.97 58.86
N GLU A 225 -0.92 -6.01 58.39
CA GLU A 225 -2.38 -6.25 58.37
C GLU A 225 -3.31 -5.68 57.27
N ASP A 226 -3.63 -6.59 56.35
CA ASP A 226 -4.94 -7.25 56.15
C ASP A 226 -5.99 -6.75 55.13
N THR A 227 -6.55 -7.76 54.45
CA THR A 227 -7.83 -7.87 53.71
C THR A 227 -8.09 -6.93 52.52
N ASP A 228 -8.21 -7.46 51.29
CA ASP A 228 -9.39 -8.19 50.79
C ASP A 228 -9.37 -8.31 49.24
N LYS A 229 -9.74 -9.51 48.76
CA LYS A 229 -10.52 -9.86 47.54
C LYS A 229 -10.74 -8.78 46.44
N CYS A 230 -10.53 -9.04 45.14
CA CYS A 230 -11.15 -10.08 44.33
C CYS A 230 -10.39 -10.32 43.01
N ILE A 231 -10.27 -11.60 42.66
CA ILE A 231 -9.95 -12.12 41.32
C ILE A 231 -11.25 -12.24 40.53
N PHE A 232 -11.26 -11.83 39.25
CA PHE A 232 -12.16 -12.39 38.25
C PHE A 232 -11.42 -12.68 36.94
N TYR A 233 -11.38 -13.95 36.59
CA TYR A 233 -11.15 -14.45 35.24
C TYR A 233 -12.45 -14.27 34.42
N GLY A 234 -12.33 -13.82 33.17
CA GLY A 234 -13.42 -13.78 32.21
C GLY A 234 -12.88 -13.95 30.80
N LYS A 235 -13.15 -15.11 30.21
CA LYS A 235 -12.79 -15.57 28.87
C LYS A 235 -14.10 -15.79 28.12
N GLU A 236 -14.27 -15.21 26.93
CA GLU A 236 -15.21 -15.61 25.85
C GLU A 236 -14.93 -14.67 24.65
N SER A 237 -14.47 -15.13 23.49
CA SER A 237 -15.04 -15.98 22.43
C SER A 237 -16.05 -15.27 21.50
N SER A 238 -15.50 -14.87 20.34
CA SER A 238 -16.00 -15.07 18.96
C SER A 238 -17.39 -14.60 18.47
N THR A 239 -17.35 -14.16 17.20
CA THR A 239 -18.38 -14.09 16.14
C THR A 239 -19.34 -12.90 16.09
N SER A 240 -19.28 -12.15 14.99
CA SER A 240 -20.48 -11.83 14.20
C SER A 240 -20.12 -11.47 12.77
N SER A 241 -20.79 -12.14 11.85
CA SER A 241 -20.79 -11.98 10.40
C SER A 241 -21.83 -10.93 10.03
N HIS A 242 -21.47 -9.97 9.19
CA HIS A 242 -22.46 -9.13 8.52
C HIS A 242 -22.24 -9.15 7.00
N HIS A 243 -23.14 -9.92 6.39
CA HIS A 243 -23.63 -9.80 5.03
C HIS A 243 -23.82 -8.34 4.61
N PHE A 244 -23.22 -7.93 3.50
CA PHE A 244 -23.63 -6.72 2.78
C PHE A 244 -23.77 -7.07 1.30
N THR A 245 -25.03 -7.22 0.87
CA THR A 245 -25.43 -7.31 -0.53
C THR A 245 -25.79 -5.90 -0.99
N THR A 246 -25.10 -5.39 -2.00
CA THR A 246 -25.62 -4.29 -2.80
C THR A 246 -25.37 -4.57 -4.26
N ASP A 247 -26.46 -4.83 -4.97
CA ASP A 247 -26.59 -4.76 -6.41
C ASP A 247 -26.07 -3.42 -6.92
N PHE A 248 -25.08 -3.45 -7.82
CA PHE A 248 -24.78 -2.32 -8.68
C PHE A 248 -25.03 -2.70 -10.13
N LYS A 249 -26.06 -2.05 -10.65
CA LYS A 249 -26.62 -2.17 -11.99
C LYS A 249 -25.72 -1.42 -12.99
N ASP A 250 -25.43 -2.10 -14.09
CA ASP A 250 -24.73 -1.63 -15.29
C ASP A 250 -25.14 -0.24 -15.78
N SER A 251 -24.16 0.55 -16.24
CA SER A 251 -24.32 1.58 -17.29
C SER A 251 -22.97 2.05 -17.89
N SER A 252 -22.46 1.28 -18.86
CA SER A 252 -22.04 1.75 -20.22
C SER A 252 -20.71 2.56 -20.40
N PRO A 253 -20.22 2.82 -21.65
CA PRO A 253 -19.00 2.18 -22.16
C PRO A 253 -18.05 3.15 -22.89
N LEU A 254 -16.89 3.50 -22.34
CA LEU A 254 -15.93 4.38 -23.04
C LEU A 254 -14.46 4.01 -22.78
N PHE A 255 -14.05 2.78 -23.08
CA PHE A 255 -12.62 2.45 -23.25
C PHE A 255 -12.45 1.33 -24.28
N ARG A 256 -12.91 1.57 -25.51
CA ARG A 256 -12.44 0.82 -26.68
C ARG A 256 -11.72 1.81 -27.60
N ASN A 257 -10.48 1.46 -27.97
CA ASN A 257 -9.68 2.02 -29.07
C ASN A 257 -8.72 3.19 -28.75
N SER A 258 -7.77 3.02 -27.82
CA SER A 258 -6.56 3.87 -27.91
C SER A 258 -5.22 3.28 -27.42
N LEU A 259 -5.12 1.97 -27.14
CA LEU A 259 -3.87 1.34 -26.69
C LEU A 259 -3.34 0.25 -27.65
N MET A 260 -3.44 0.49 -28.95
CA MET A 260 -2.63 -0.24 -29.94
C MET A 260 -1.91 0.77 -30.84
N LYS A 261 -0.81 1.34 -30.35
CA LYS A 261 0.26 1.95 -31.15
C LYS A 261 1.47 2.29 -30.27
N TYR A 262 2.09 1.26 -29.72
CA TYR A 262 3.51 1.35 -29.36
C TYR A 262 4.28 0.42 -30.30
N PRO A 263 5.18 0.94 -31.15
CA PRO A 263 6.11 0.09 -31.86
C PRO A 263 7.02 -0.59 -30.84
N MET A 264 7.01 -1.93 -30.83
CA MET A 264 8.05 -2.72 -30.17
C MET A 264 9.41 -2.29 -30.72
N PHE A 265 10.20 -1.58 -29.93
CA PHE A 265 11.62 -1.41 -30.19
C PHE A 265 12.31 -2.71 -29.77
N PHE A 266 12.61 -3.56 -30.76
CA PHE A 266 13.61 -4.61 -30.63
C PHE A 266 14.99 -4.01 -30.87
N ARG A 267 15.90 -4.19 -29.91
CA ARG A 267 17.35 -4.20 -30.14
C ARG A 267 17.95 -5.30 -29.30
#